data_AF-A0A0B0PGQ6-F1
#
_entry.id   AF-A0A0B0PGQ6-F1
#
_cell.length_a   1.000
_cell.length_b   1.000
_cell.length_c   1.000
_cell.angle_alpha   90.00
_cell.angle_beta   90.00
_cell.angle_gamma   90.00
#
_symmetry.space_group_name_H-M   'P 1'
#
loop_
_entity.id
_entity.type
_entity.pdbx_description
1 polymer ?
#
loop_
_entity_poly.entity_id
_entity_poly.type
_entity_poly.pdbx_seq_one_letter_code
_entity_poly.pdbx_strand_id
1 'polypeptide(L)'
;MGEEEANKMEASEPKEDMQQQQQQQQQQQPQPVKEEEMENEDEAGAEKKSVIIPLPQKVAAAETPPSVTEKSPNNRDSVLARVETEKRLALVKAWEENEKAKIDNKAYKKISAIGSWENTKKSAVEAQLKSIEEKLEKKKEEYAEKMKNKGAQLHKQAEERRAMIEAKKGEDFLKIEETAAKFRSTGYTPKKFLGCFGS
;
A
#
# COMPACT_ATOMS: atom_id res chain seq x y z
N MET A 1 -64.10 46.05 21.66
CA MET A 1 -64.80 45.32 20.59
C MET A 1 -63.77 45.21 19.49
N GLY A 2 -62.97 44.13 19.43
CA GLY A 2 -63.37 42.77 19.04
C GLY A 2 -63.26 42.69 17.51
N GLU A 3 -62.59 41.77 16.83
CA GLU A 3 -62.03 40.43 17.09
C GLU A 3 -60.82 40.30 16.11
N GLU A 4 -59.65 39.80 16.51
CA GLU A 4 -59.19 38.41 16.36
C GLU A 4 -59.47 37.78 14.99
N GLU A 5 -58.44 37.66 14.15
CA GLU A 5 -58.26 36.43 13.36
C GLU A 5 -56.78 36.12 13.16
N ALA A 6 -56.44 34.88 13.51
CA ALA A 6 -55.10 34.34 13.57
C ALA A 6 -54.86 33.36 12.41
N ASN A 7 -53.58 33.30 12.00
CA ASN A 7 -52.86 32.08 11.62
C ASN A 7 -53.22 31.38 10.29
N LYS A 8 -52.26 31.40 9.35
CA LYS A 8 -51.69 30.17 8.75
C LYS A 8 -50.40 30.50 8.00
N MET A 9 -49.25 30.47 8.68
CA MET A 9 -47.96 30.27 8.01
C MET A 9 -47.62 28.79 8.11
N GLU A 10 -47.75 28.11 6.98
CA GLU A 10 -47.47 26.69 6.84
C GLU A 10 -45.97 26.46 7.05
N ALA A 11 -45.66 25.75 8.13
CA ALA A 11 -44.33 25.22 8.40
C ALA A 11 -44.20 23.86 7.72
N SER A 12 -43.50 23.84 6.59
CA SER A 12 -43.04 22.63 5.89
C SER A 12 -41.67 22.96 5.31
N GLU A 13 -40.54 22.30 5.54
CA GLU A 13 -40.12 21.08 6.23
C GLU A 13 -38.58 21.17 6.29
N PRO A 14 -37.90 20.85 7.41
CA PRO A 14 -36.48 20.48 7.37
C PRO A 14 -36.26 18.97 7.26
N LYS A 15 -37.35 18.18 7.14
CA LYS A 15 -37.30 16.72 7.21
C LYS A 15 -36.96 16.05 5.88
N GLU A 16 -37.41 16.61 4.75
CA GLU A 16 -37.08 16.07 3.42
C GLU A 16 -35.59 16.17 3.10
N ASP A 17 -34.94 17.30 3.40
CA ASP A 17 -33.50 17.49 3.14
C ASP A 17 -32.63 16.51 3.93
N MET A 18 -33.01 16.22 5.17
CA MET A 18 -32.26 15.29 6.01
C MET A 18 -32.44 13.84 5.53
N GLN A 19 -33.63 13.51 5.00
CA GLN A 19 -33.94 12.19 4.48
C GLN A 19 -33.30 11.94 3.10
N GLN A 20 -33.23 12.96 2.24
CA GLN A 20 -32.49 12.89 0.98
C GLN A 20 -30.97 12.78 1.20
N GLN A 21 -30.43 13.48 2.21
CA GLN A 21 -29.01 13.39 2.54
C GLN A 21 -28.63 12.04 3.15
N GLN A 22 -29.55 11.37 3.85
CA GLN A 22 -29.36 9.99 4.33
C GLN A 22 -29.43 8.96 3.19
N GLN A 23 -30.32 9.13 2.22
CA GLN A 23 -30.40 8.25 1.04
C GLN A 23 -29.16 8.37 0.14
N GLN A 24 -28.58 9.56 -0.02
CA GLN A 24 -27.33 9.74 -0.77
C GLN A 24 -26.11 9.12 -0.09
N GLN A 25 -26.09 9.02 1.25
CA GLN A 25 -25.01 8.33 1.98
C GLN A 25 -25.09 6.80 1.86
N GLN A 26 -26.29 6.22 1.72
CA GLN A 26 -26.44 4.76 1.55
C GLN A 26 -26.01 4.26 0.15
N GLN A 27 -26.03 5.12 -0.87
CA GLN A 27 -25.60 4.75 -2.24
C GLN A 27 -24.07 4.78 -2.45
N GLN A 28 -23.27 5.26 -1.49
CA GLN A 28 -21.81 5.36 -1.60
C GLN A 28 -21.04 4.25 -0.85
N GLN A 29 -21.72 3.23 -0.33
CA GLN A 29 -21.02 2.06 0.20
C GLN A 29 -20.42 1.22 -0.96
N PRO A 30 -19.11 0.99 -1.02
CA PRO A 30 -18.54 0.07 -2.00
C PRO A 30 -18.99 -1.37 -1.69
N GLN A 31 -19.56 -2.05 -2.70
CA GLN A 31 -19.92 -3.47 -2.60
C GLN A 31 -18.66 -4.34 -2.38
N PRO A 32 -18.78 -5.47 -1.65
CA PRO A 32 -17.66 -6.37 -1.45
C PRO A 32 -17.29 -7.04 -2.78
N VAL A 33 -16.04 -6.88 -3.19
CA VAL A 33 -15.48 -7.56 -4.36
C VAL A 33 -15.46 -9.06 -4.04
N LYS A 34 -16.15 -9.85 -4.88
CA LYS A 34 -16.10 -11.31 -4.84
C LYS A 34 -14.66 -11.75 -5.07
N GLU A 35 -14.11 -12.48 -4.11
CA GLU A 35 -12.89 -13.26 -4.26
C GLU A 35 -13.20 -14.43 -5.21
N GLU A 36 -12.56 -14.44 -6.38
CA GLU A 36 -12.49 -15.64 -7.22
C GLU A 36 -11.29 -16.47 -6.76
N GLU A 37 -11.62 -17.61 -6.16
CA GLU A 37 -10.73 -18.68 -5.75
C GLU A 37 -10.19 -19.39 -7.01
N MET A 38 -8.87 -19.50 -7.16
CA MET A 38 -8.27 -20.40 -8.13
C MET A 38 -7.17 -21.21 -7.46
N GLU A 39 -7.53 -22.46 -7.19
CA GLU A 39 -6.69 -23.54 -6.69
C GLU A 39 -5.45 -23.75 -7.58
N ASN A 40 -4.31 -24.01 -6.95
CA ASN A 40 -3.26 -24.86 -7.53
C ASN A 40 -2.56 -25.58 -6.38
N GLU A 41 -2.86 -26.87 -6.26
CA GLU A 41 -2.07 -27.84 -5.53
C GLU A 41 -0.81 -28.16 -6.36
N ASP A 42 0.35 -28.22 -5.71
CA ASP A 42 1.29 -29.33 -5.95
C ASP A 42 2.33 -29.39 -4.81
N GLU A 43 2.36 -30.56 -4.18
CA GLU A 43 3.13 -30.99 -3.02
C GLU A 43 4.37 -31.75 -3.52
N ALA A 44 5.56 -31.46 -2.98
CA ALA A 44 6.69 -32.41 -3.02
C ALA A 44 7.79 -32.05 -2.00
N GLY A 45 7.67 -32.64 -0.80
CA GLY A 45 8.65 -33.57 -0.23
C GLY A 45 10.15 -33.20 -0.15
N ALA A 46 10.62 -33.06 1.10
CA ALA A 46 11.73 -33.81 1.73
C ALA A 46 12.90 -34.29 0.82
N GLU A 47 14.19 -34.17 1.16
CA GLU A 47 14.80 -34.49 2.45
C GLU A 47 16.32 -34.23 2.41
N LYS A 48 16.89 -34.02 3.59
CA LYS A 48 18.31 -33.78 3.88
C LYS A 48 19.12 -35.09 3.79
N LYS A 49 20.30 -35.08 3.16
CA LYS A 49 21.39 -36.04 3.52
C LYS A 49 22.77 -35.37 3.55
N SER A 50 23.29 -35.30 4.76
CA SER A 50 24.67 -34.98 5.15
C SER A 50 25.63 -36.11 4.71
N VAL A 51 26.76 -35.75 4.09
CA VAL A 51 27.84 -36.68 3.75
C VAL A 51 28.91 -36.63 4.84
N ILE A 52 29.02 -37.73 5.59
CA ILE A 52 30.09 -37.99 6.56
C ILE A 52 31.14 -38.85 5.87
N ILE A 53 32.38 -38.38 5.83
CA ILE A 53 33.56 -39.10 5.33
C ILE A 53 34.17 -39.86 6.51
N PRO A 54 34.50 -41.16 6.37
CA PRO A 54 35.60 -41.71 7.15
C PRO A 54 36.59 -42.59 6.37
N LEU A 55 37.87 -42.26 6.63
CA LEU A 55 39.03 -43.15 6.81
C LEU A 55 39.77 -43.77 5.59
N PRO A 56 41.10 -43.57 5.48
CA PRO A 56 41.99 -44.50 4.80
C PRO A 56 42.67 -45.43 5.82
N GLN A 57 42.54 -46.75 5.63
CA GLN A 57 43.33 -47.77 6.35
C GLN A 57 44.30 -48.50 5.40
N LYS A 58 45.58 -48.28 5.73
CA LYS A 58 46.77 -49.13 5.60
C LYS A 58 46.58 -50.59 5.17
N VAL A 59 47.33 -51.00 4.14
CA VAL A 59 47.90 -52.36 4.05
C VAL A 59 49.39 -52.26 3.74
N ALA A 60 50.18 -52.96 4.55
CA ALA A 60 51.59 -53.22 4.34
C ALA A 60 51.73 -54.62 3.73
N ALA A 61 52.63 -54.78 2.76
CA ALA A 61 53.22 -56.06 2.41
C ALA A 61 54.63 -55.79 1.87
N ALA A 62 55.59 -56.53 2.45
CA ALA A 62 57.01 -56.32 2.34
C ALA A 62 57.65 -57.15 1.22
N GLU A 63 58.94 -56.87 1.02
CA GLU A 63 60.01 -57.70 0.46
C GLU A 63 60.40 -57.48 -1.03
N THR A 64 61.71 -57.30 -1.20
CA THR A 64 62.52 -57.16 -2.42
C THR A 64 63.82 -57.94 -2.16
N PRO A 65 64.71 -58.21 -3.14
CA PRO A 65 64.62 -58.72 -4.53
C PRO A 65 65.65 -59.91 -4.70
N PRO A 66 66.13 -60.38 -5.88
CA PRO A 66 67.05 -59.63 -6.76
C PRO A 66 67.05 -59.94 -8.28
N SER A 67 67.56 -58.97 -9.05
CA SER A 67 68.42 -59.11 -10.25
C SER A 67 67.94 -59.88 -11.49
N VAL A 68 67.71 -59.16 -12.60
CA VAL A 68 68.40 -59.43 -13.89
C VAL A 68 68.59 -58.12 -14.67
N THR A 69 69.84 -57.80 -14.97
CA THR A 69 70.24 -56.84 -16.01
C THR A 69 69.87 -57.37 -17.39
N GLU A 70 68.94 -56.71 -18.07
CA GLU A 70 68.72 -56.86 -19.51
C GLU A 70 68.57 -55.45 -20.09
N LYS A 71 69.49 -55.07 -20.98
CA LYS A 71 69.45 -53.80 -21.72
C LYS A 71 68.21 -53.82 -22.63
N SER A 72 67.09 -53.24 -22.18
CA SER A 72 65.87 -53.18 -23.00
C SER A 72 65.94 -52.02 -24.01
N PRO A 73 65.85 -52.27 -25.33
CA PRO A 73 65.75 -51.23 -26.34
C PRO A 73 64.32 -50.64 -26.48
N ASN A 74 63.37 -50.92 -25.57
CA ASN A 74 61.94 -50.65 -25.77
C ASN A 74 61.29 -49.65 -24.78
N ASN A 75 62.07 -48.94 -23.96
CA ASN A 75 61.53 -47.94 -23.03
C ASN A 75 60.82 -46.79 -23.79
N ARG A 76 61.43 -46.33 -24.89
CA ARG A 76 60.90 -45.24 -25.72
C ARG A 76 59.52 -45.56 -26.30
N ASP A 77 59.31 -46.75 -26.86
CA ASP A 77 58.04 -47.13 -27.48
C ASP A 77 56.93 -47.28 -26.45
N SER A 78 57.26 -47.78 -25.25
CA SER A 78 56.30 -47.86 -24.14
C SER A 78 55.88 -46.47 -23.63
N VAL A 79 56.80 -45.51 -23.60
CA VAL A 79 56.52 -44.11 -23.22
C VAL A 79 55.70 -43.42 -24.31
N LEU A 80 56.01 -43.65 -25.59
CA LEU A 80 55.24 -43.13 -26.71
C LEU A 80 53.81 -43.66 -26.70
N ALA A 81 53.60 -44.96 -26.47
CA ALA A 81 52.26 -45.54 -26.36
C ALA A 81 51.45 -44.92 -25.20
N ARG A 82 52.09 -44.65 -24.05
CA ARG A 82 51.45 -43.94 -22.93
C ARG A 82 51.04 -42.52 -23.34
N VAL A 83 51.95 -41.76 -23.94
CA VAL A 83 51.67 -40.39 -24.42
C VAL A 83 50.54 -40.38 -25.45
N GLU A 84 50.48 -41.35 -26.36
CA GLU A 84 49.39 -41.49 -27.33
C GLU A 84 48.05 -41.81 -26.65
N THR A 85 48.05 -42.69 -25.65
CA THR A 85 46.83 -42.98 -24.87
C THR A 85 46.36 -41.78 -24.07
N GLU A 86 47.27 -41.03 -23.45
CA GLU A 86 46.98 -39.79 -22.71
C GLU A 86 46.41 -38.73 -23.66
N LYS A 87 47.01 -38.55 -24.84
CA LYS A 87 46.50 -37.66 -25.88
C LYS A 87 45.07 -38.03 -26.30
N ARG A 88 44.81 -39.32 -26.52
CA ARG A 88 43.46 -39.81 -26.88
C ARG A 88 42.46 -39.53 -25.76
N LEU A 89 42.81 -39.81 -24.51
CA LEU A 89 41.94 -39.56 -23.35
C LEU A 89 41.67 -38.06 -23.16
N ALA A 90 42.68 -37.21 -23.35
CA ALA A 90 42.53 -35.76 -23.30
C ALA A 90 41.56 -35.25 -24.37
N LEU A 91 41.64 -35.77 -25.61
CA LEU A 91 40.68 -35.43 -26.68
C LEU A 91 39.25 -35.86 -26.34
N VAL A 92 39.07 -37.10 -25.83
CA VAL A 92 37.74 -37.60 -25.43
C VAL A 92 37.17 -36.75 -24.30
N LYS A 93 37.99 -36.40 -23.30
CA LYS A 93 37.57 -35.54 -22.20
C LYS A 93 37.18 -34.14 -22.68
N ALA A 94 37.97 -33.53 -23.56
CA ALA A 94 37.66 -32.22 -24.13
C ALA A 94 36.35 -32.24 -24.95
N TRP A 95 36.10 -33.34 -25.67
CA TRP A 95 34.84 -33.53 -26.39
C TRP A 95 33.66 -33.70 -25.43
N GLU A 96 33.80 -34.52 -24.38
CA GLU A 96 32.78 -34.69 -23.34
C GLU A 96 32.43 -33.35 -22.66
N GLU A 97 33.45 -32.57 -22.29
CA GLU A 97 33.27 -31.25 -21.69
C GLU A 97 32.58 -30.28 -22.66
N ASN A 98 32.89 -30.34 -23.96
CA ASN A 98 32.19 -29.54 -24.98
C ASN A 98 30.71 -29.90 -25.10
N GLU A 99 30.37 -31.20 -25.08
CA GLU A 99 28.98 -31.65 -25.12
C GLU A 99 28.21 -31.26 -23.86
N LYS A 100 28.83 -31.39 -22.67
CA LYS A 100 28.26 -30.90 -21.41
C LYS A 100 28.00 -29.39 -21.46
N ALA A 101 28.99 -28.62 -21.90
CA ALA A 101 28.85 -27.17 -22.02
C ALA A 101 27.72 -26.76 -22.98
N LYS A 102 27.47 -27.52 -24.06
CA LYS A 102 26.32 -27.27 -24.95
C LYS A 102 24.99 -27.48 -24.24
N ILE A 103 24.88 -28.51 -23.43
CA ILE A 103 23.66 -28.80 -22.65
C ILE A 103 23.47 -27.72 -21.58
N ASP A 104 24.52 -27.38 -20.84
CA ASP A 104 24.46 -26.35 -19.79
C ASP A 104 24.07 -24.99 -20.37
N ASN A 105 24.65 -24.56 -21.48
CA ASN A 105 24.26 -23.31 -22.14
C ASN A 105 22.78 -23.28 -22.55
N LYS A 106 22.20 -24.42 -22.97
CA LYS A 106 20.77 -24.51 -23.27
C LYS A 106 19.94 -24.40 -21.98
N ALA A 107 20.37 -25.05 -20.90
CA ALA A 107 19.72 -24.97 -19.60
C ALA A 107 19.75 -23.53 -19.05
N TYR A 108 20.92 -22.88 -19.04
CA TYR A 108 21.07 -21.49 -18.60
C TYR A 108 20.14 -20.54 -19.35
N LYS A 109 20.03 -20.65 -20.67
CA LYS A 109 19.10 -19.81 -21.45
C LYS A 109 17.65 -19.99 -21.00
N LYS A 110 17.22 -21.22 -20.72
CA LYS A 110 15.86 -21.50 -20.23
C LYS A 110 15.65 -20.94 -18.82
N ILE A 111 16.61 -21.14 -17.91
CA ILE A 111 16.55 -20.61 -16.55
C ILE A 111 16.50 -19.08 -16.57
N SER A 112 17.33 -18.43 -17.39
CA SER A 112 17.30 -16.97 -17.55
C SER A 112 15.96 -16.47 -18.12
N ALA A 113 15.38 -17.18 -19.08
CA ALA A 113 14.06 -16.84 -19.63
C ALA A 113 12.96 -16.94 -18.56
N ILE A 114 12.99 -17.99 -17.72
CA ILE A 114 12.07 -18.15 -16.58
C ILE A 114 12.25 -16.98 -15.59
N GLY A 115 13.49 -16.67 -15.19
CA GLY A 115 13.76 -15.57 -14.26
C GLY A 115 13.28 -14.21 -14.79
N SER A 116 13.44 -13.94 -16.09
CA SER A 116 12.93 -12.72 -16.70
C SER A 116 11.40 -12.67 -16.72
N TRP A 117 10.75 -13.80 -17.03
CA TRP A 117 9.29 -13.90 -17.01
C TRP A 117 8.73 -13.71 -15.59
N GLU A 118 9.32 -14.35 -14.59
CA GLU A 118 8.95 -14.17 -13.18
C GLU A 118 9.10 -12.71 -12.74
N ASN A 119 10.22 -12.07 -13.08
CA ASN A 119 10.44 -10.66 -12.76
C ASN A 119 9.38 -9.76 -13.40
N THR A 120 8.98 -10.06 -14.64
CA THR A 120 7.92 -9.33 -15.33
C THR A 120 6.57 -9.51 -14.62
N LYS A 121 6.24 -10.73 -14.18
CA LYS A 121 5.01 -11.00 -13.44
C LYS A 121 4.99 -10.33 -12.07
N LYS A 122 6.11 -10.41 -11.32
CA LYS A 122 6.27 -9.72 -10.03
C LYS A 122 6.10 -8.22 -10.17
N SER A 123 6.80 -7.60 -11.13
CA SER A 123 6.69 -6.17 -11.39
C SER A 123 5.25 -5.74 -11.78
N ALA A 124 4.54 -6.57 -12.55
CA ALA A 124 3.14 -6.29 -12.89
C ALA A 124 2.21 -6.30 -11.66
N VAL A 125 2.42 -7.24 -10.73
CA VAL A 125 1.65 -7.30 -9.47
C VAL A 125 2.01 -6.13 -8.55
N GLU A 126 3.28 -5.80 -8.40
CA GLU A 126 3.75 -4.64 -7.62
C GLU A 126 3.19 -3.32 -8.17
N ALA A 127 3.11 -3.17 -9.50
CA ALA A 127 2.51 -2.00 -10.11
C ALA A 127 1.00 -1.88 -9.83
N GLN A 128 0.28 -3.01 -9.80
CA GLN A 128 -1.14 -3.02 -9.42
C GLN A 128 -1.32 -2.62 -7.95
N LEU A 129 -0.51 -3.17 -7.05
CA LEU A 129 -0.52 -2.81 -5.63
C LEU A 129 -0.32 -1.30 -5.45
N LYS A 130 0.73 -0.75 -6.08
CA LYS A 130 1.02 0.69 -6.04
C LYS A 130 -0.13 1.56 -6.58
N SER A 131 -0.79 1.11 -7.64
CA SER A 131 -1.97 1.82 -8.18
C SER A 131 -3.14 1.83 -7.21
N ILE A 132 -3.36 0.75 -6.47
CA ILE A 132 -4.39 0.66 -5.44
C ILE A 132 -4.05 1.60 -4.27
N GLU A 133 -2.80 1.57 -3.80
CA GLU A 133 -2.31 2.45 -2.72
C GLU A 133 -2.49 3.94 -3.08
N GLU A 134 -2.13 4.35 -4.29
CA GLU A 134 -2.31 5.73 -4.76
C GLU A 134 -3.79 6.14 -4.78
N LYS A 135 -4.69 5.24 -5.23
CA LYS A 135 -6.14 5.50 -5.21
C LYS A 135 -6.68 5.64 -3.78
N LEU A 136 -6.16 4.86 -2.84
CA LEU A 136 -6.54 4.97 -1.43
C LEU A 136 -6.07 6.27 -0.81
N GLU A 137 -4.83 6.69 -1.08
CA GLU A 137 -4.31 7.96 -0.54
C GLU A 137 -5.08 9.16 -1.12
N LYS A 138 -5.38 9.18 -2.42
CA LYS A 138 -6.24 10.22 -3.03
C LYS A 138 -7.60 10.31 -2.36
N LYS A 139 -8.28 9.17 -2.17
CA LYS A 139 -9.57 9.15 -1.46
C LYS A 139 -9.45 9.70 -0.04
N LYS A 140 -8.40 9.30 0.68
CA LYS A 140 -8.16 9.76 2.05
C LYS A 140 -7.96 11.28 2.11
N GLU A 141 -7.20 11.86 1.18
CA GLU A 141 -7.03 13.31 1.06
C GLU A 141 -8.35 14.02 0.73
N GLU A 142 -9.12 13.52 -0.24
CA GLU A 142 -10.44 14.06 -0.59
C GLU A 142 -11.40 14.06 0.60
N TYR A 143 -11.44 12.98 1.39
CA TYR A 143 -12.26 12.92 2.60
C TYR A 143 -11.77 13.86 3.69
N ALA A 144 -10.46 13.96 3.89
CA ALA A 144 -9.87 14.90 4.83
C ALA A 144 -10.24 16.36 4.48
N GLU A 145 -10.17 16.72 3.19
CA GLU A 145 -10.57 18.04 2.71
C GLU A 145 -12.08 18.30 2.93
N LYS A 146 -12.94 17.33 2.58
CA LYS A 146 -14.39 17.43 2.83
C LYS A 146 -14.69 17.68 4.31
N MET A 147 -14.01 16.97 5.21
CA MET A 147 -14.21 17.15 6.66
C MET A 147 -13.71 18.51 7.14
N LYS A 148 -12.58 19.00 6.63
CA LYS A 148 -12.07 20.35 6.91
C LYS A 148 -13.04 21.44 6.41
N ASN A 149 -13.59 21.28 5.21
CA ASN A 149 -14.55 22.20 4.62
C ASN A 149 -15.86 22.26 5.43
N LYS A 150 -16.37 21.11 5.89
CA LYS A 150 -17.52 21.06 6.82
C LYS A 150 -17.23 21.79 8.13
N GLY A 151 -16.04 21.58 8.70
CA GLY A 151 -15.61 22.30 9.90
C GLY A 151 -15.59 23.82 9.70
N ALA A 152 -15.04 24.27 8.57
CA ALA A 152 -15.02 25.69 8.21
C ALA A 152 -16.43 26.25 7.98
N GLN A 153 -17.33 25.50 7.35
CA GLN A 153 -18.72 25.90 7.15
C GLN A 153 -19.45 26.07 8.49
N LEU A 154 -19.28 25.15 9.44
CA LEU A 154 -19.86 25.26 10.77
C LEU A 154 -19.32 26.49 11.51
N HIS A 155 -18.02 26.76 11.40
CA HIS A 155 -17.41 27.94 11.98
C HIS A 155 -18.00 29.22 11.40
N LYS A 156 -18.06 29.32 10.07
CA LYS A 156 -18.67 30.44 9.35
C LYS A 156 -20.12 30.67 9.78
N GLN A 157 -20.92 29.61 9.86
CA GLN A 157 -22.31 29.70 10.31
C GLN A 157 -22.43 30.21 11.76
N ALA A 158 -21.53 29.79 12.64
CA ALA A 158 -21.48 30.28 14.01
C ALA A 158 -21.11 31.77 14.08
N GLU A 159 -20.14 32.21 13.27
CA GLU A 159 -19.74 33.61 13.17
C GLU A 159 -20.85 34.48 12.59
N GLU A 160 -21.55 34.01 11.56
CA GLU A 160 -22.73 34.69 11.00
C GLU A 160 -23.81 34.91 12.07
N ARG A 161 -24.09 33.89 12.91
CA ARG A 161 -25.03 34.03 14.03
C ARG A 161 -24.57 35.05 15.06
N ARG A 162 -23.28 35.06 15.40
CA ARG A 162 -22.71 36.07 16.32
C ARG A 162 -22.81 37.48 15.74
N ALA A 163 -22.51 37.65 14.45
CA ALA A 163 -22.62 38.92 13.75
C ALA A 163 -24.08 39.42 13.71
N MET A 164 -25.05 38.54 13.47
CA MET A 164 -26.48 38.90 13.51
C MET A 164 -26.91 39.40 14.89
N ILE A 165 -26.45 38.74 15.97
CA ILE A 165 -26.75 39.17 17.35
C ILE A 165 -26.15 40.56 17.63
N GLU A 166 -24.89 40.78 17.26
CA GLU A 166 -24.23 42.07 17.48
C GLU A 166 -24.87 43.19 16.65
N ALA A 167 -25.28 42.91 15.40
CA ALA A 167 -26.02 43.85 14.56
C ALA A 167 -27.36 44.25 15.20
N LYS A 168 -28.13 43.28 15.72
CA LYS A 168 -29.41 43.55 16.40
C LYS A 168 -29.22 44.35 17.68
N LYS A 169 -28.17 44.04 18.45
CA LYS A 169 -27.79 44.81 19.64
C LYS A 169 -27.45 46.27 19.27
N GLY A 170 -26.70 46.49 18.20
CA GLY A 170 -26.42 47.83 17.68
C GLY A 170 -27.68 48.58 17.25
N GLU A 171 -28.61 47.90 16.58
CA GLU A 171 -29.91 48.48 16.19
C GLU A 171 -30.72 48.92 17.43
N ASP A 172 -30.79 48.08 18.46
CA ASP A 172 -31.53 48.40 19.68
C ASP A 172 -30.89 49.56 20.45
N PHE A 173 -29.57 49.68 20.46
CA PHE A 173 -28.87 50.85 20.99
C PHE A 173 -29.22 52.12 20.22
N LEU A 174 -29.21 52.09 18.89
CA LEU A 174 -29.61 53.25 18.07
C LEU A 174 -31.06 53.66 18.34
N LYS A 175 -31.99 52.72 18.50
CA LYS A 175 -33.39 53.02 18.88
C LYS A 175 -33.48 53.70 20.24
N ILE A 176 -32.72 53.24 21.22
CA ILE A 176 -32.67 53.85 22.56
C ILE A 176 -32.10 55.27 22.46
N GLU A 177 -31.02 55.47 21.71
CA GLU A 177 -30.40 56.78 21.50
C GLU A 177 -31.34 57.76 20.79
N GLU A 178 -32.03 57.30 19.74
CA GLU A 178 -33.04 58.10 19.03
C GLU A 178 -34.20 58.48 19.96
N THR A 179 -34.68 57.54 20.77
CA THR A 179 -35.73 57.80 21.76
C THR A 179 -35.28 58.77 22.84
N ALA A 180 -34.05 58.63 23.34
CA ALA A 180 -33.46 59.55 24.30
C ALA A 180 -33.28 60.95 23.69
N ALA A 181 -32.86 61.06 22.43
CA ALA A 181 -32.78 62.34 21.72
C ALA A 181 -34.16 63.00 21.57
N LYS A 182 -35.20 62.23 21.22
CA LYS A 182 -36.59 62.71 21.21
C LYS A 182 -36.99 63.29 22.56
N PHE A 183 -36.79 62.55 23.65
CA PHE A 183 -37.09 63.03 25.01
C PHE A 183 -36.35 64.32 25.39
N ARG A 184 -35.07 64.43 25.05
CA ARG A 184 -34.29 65.67 25.25
C ARG A 184 -34.85 66.84 24.46
N SER A 185 -35.32 66.60 23.22
CA SER A 185 -35.88 67.66 22.36
C SER A 185 -37.29 68.11 22.78
N THR A 186 -38.14 67.19 23.25
CA THR A 186 -39.53 67.49 23.65
C THR A 186 -39.68 67.86 25.13
N GLY A 187 -38.61 67.76 25.93
CA GLY A 187 -38.64 68.03 27.37
C GLY A 187 -39.41 66.98 28.20
N TYR A 188 -39.64 65.78 27.63
CA TYR A 188 -40.39 64.71 28.29
C TYR A 188 -39.45 63.82 29.10
N THR A 189 -39.69 63.71 30.42
CA THR A 189 -38.90 62.84 31.30
C THR A 189 -39.54 61.45 31.38
N PRO A 190 -38.88 60.37 30.94
CA PRO A 190 -39.44 59.02 31.02
C PRO A 190 -39.75 58.62 32.46
N LYS A 191 -41.02 58.27 32.71
CA LYS A 191 -41.56 57.94 34.05
C LYS A 191 -41.07 56.62 34.66
N LYS A 192 -40.51 55.70 33.86
CA LYS A 192 -40.01 54.39 34.33
C LYS A 192 -38.48 54.36 34.24
N PHE A 193 -37.81 54.95 35.22
CA PHE A 193 -36.35 55.08 35.25
C PHE A 193 -35.64 53.96 36.05
N LEU A 194 -36.35 53.19 36.88
CA LEU A 194 -35.76 52.33 37.93
C LEU A 194 -36.42 50.94 38.06
N GLY A 195 -36.44 50.14 36.98
CA GLY A 195 -37.04 48.80 37.01
C GLY A 195 -36.16 47.67 37.60
N CYS A 196 -34.84 47.84 37.66
CA CYS A 196 -33.89 46.77 38.05
C CYS A 196 -32.75 47.23 38.99
N PHE A 197 -32.99 48.21 39.86
CA PHE A 197 -32.06 48.58 40.95
C PHE A 197 -32.56 48.17 42.34
N GLY A 198 -33.48 47.20 42.42
CA GLY A 198 -33.99 46.65 43.67
C GLY A 198 -33.89 45.13 43.70
N SER A 199 -33.07 44.64 44.63
CA SER A 199 -32.77 43.24 45.01
C SER A 199 -31.89 42.40 44.09
#